data_AF-K1SCL6-F1
#
_entry.id   AF-K1SCL6-F1
#
_cell.length_a   1.000
_cell.length_b   1.000
_cell.length_c   1.000
_cell.angle_alpha   90.00
_cell.angle_beta   90.00
_cell.angle_gamma   90.00
#
_symmetry.space_group_name_H-M   'P 1'
#
loop_
_entity.id
_entity.type
_entity.pdbx_description
1 polymer ?
#
loop_
_entity_poly.entity_id
_entity_poly.type
_entity_poly.pdbx_seq_one_letter_code
_entity_poly.pdbx_strand_id
1 'polypeptide(L)' 'MDTQRNKEFFYEIKKHLTPSRFYHSLNVAYEAYRLAGIYKADREKAFTAGLLHDIMKDTPKQ' A
#
# COMPACT_ATOMS: atom_id res chain seq x y z
N MET A 1 -0.25 9.69 -10.49
CA MET A 1 0.33 8.85 -9.42
C MET A 1 1.32 7.93 -10.09
N ASP A 2 2.56 7.89 -9.60
CA ASP A 2 3.64 7.15 -10.23
C ASP A 2 3.64 5.70 -9.72
N THR A 3 3.03 4.80 -10.50
CA THR A 3 2.82 3.38 -10.14
C THR A 3 4.03 2.51 -10.49
N GLN A 4 4.98 3.03 -11.28
CA GLN A 4 6.18 2.32 -11.70
C GLN A 4 7.17 2.09 -10.54
N ARG A 5 7.06 2.88 -9.47
CA ARG A 5 7.93 2.83 -8.29
C ARG A 5 7.40 1.96 -7.14
N ASN A 6 6.39 1.13 -7.37
CA ASN A 6 5.83 0.24 -6.34
C ASN A 6 6.89 -0.63 -5.63
N LYS A 7 7.95 -1.01 -6.33
CA LYS A 7 9.08 -1.75 -5.75
C LYS A 7 9.84 -0.94 -4.70
N GLU A 8 10.07 0.35 -4.94
CA GLU A 8 10.73 1.25 -3.98
C GLU A 8 9.84 1.48 -2.76
N PHE A 9 8.55 1.74 -2.99
CA PHE A 9 7.58 1.91 -1.91
C PHE A 9 7.50 0.69 -0.99
N PHE A 10 7.52 -0.52 -1.55
CA PHE A 10 7.54 -1.75 -0.77
C PHE A 10 8.68 -1.79 0.24
N TYR A 11 9.90 -1.42 -0.15
CA TYR A 11 11.06 -1.42 0.75
C TYR A 11 10.98 -0.31 1.78
N GLU A 12 10.46 0.87 1.43
CA GLU A 12 10.30 1.97 2.39
C GLU A 12 9.28 1.64 3.47
N ILE A 13 8.09 1.15 3.10
CA ILE A 13 7.04 0.81 4.08
C ILE A 13 7.52 -0.26 5.06
N LYS A 14 8.30 -1.22 4.58
CA LYS A 14 8.89 -2.28 5.44
C LYS A 14 9.83 -1.71 6.52
N LYS A 15 10.45 -0.55 6.30
CA LYS A 15 11.31 0.11 7.30
C LYS A 15 10.49 0.87 8.34
N HIS A 16 9.32 1.39 7.96
CA HIS A 16 8.49 2.24 8.80
C HIS A 16 7.45 1.48 9.62
N LEU A 17 7.05 0.28 9.19
CA LEU A 17 6.00 -0.50 9.82
C LEU A 17 6.51 -1.78 10.47
N THR A 18 5.85 -2.17 11.55
CA THR A 18 5.97 -3.51 12.12
C THR A 18 5.58 -4.58 11.09
N PRO A 19 6.11 -5.82 11.20
CA PRO A 19 5.80 -6.89 10.24
C PRO A 19 4.30 -7.17 10.07
N SER A 20 3.52 -7.06 11.15
CA SER A 20 2.07 -7.24 11.12
C SER A 20 1.37 -6.15 10.29
N ARG A 21 1.74 -4.88 10.50
CA ARG A 21 1.19 -3.73 9.76
C ARG A 21 1.62 -3.72 8.30
N PHE A 22 2.85 -4.14 8.02
CA PHE A 22 3.32 -4.34 6.66
C PHE A 22 2.48 -5.39 5.91
N TYR A 23 2.25 -6.56 6.52
CA TYR A 23 1.42 -7.61 5.93
C TYR A 23 -0.03 -7.17 5.74
N HIS A 24 -0.58 -6.42 6.71
CA HIS A 24 -1.89 -5.79 6.57
C HIS A 24 -1.97 -4.88 5.33
N SER A 25 -1.00 -3.96 5.19
CA SER A 25 -0.94 -3.02 4.05
C SER A 25 -0.83 -3.76 2.70
N LEU A 26 -0.05 -4.85 2.66
CA LEU A 26 0.07 -5.71 1.48
C LEU A 26 -1.28 -6.34 1.09
N ASN A 27 -2.00 -6.91 2.06
CA ASN A 27 -3.31 -7.52 1.81
C ASN A 27 -4.34 -6.49 1.35
N VAL A 28 -4.33 -5.29 1.94
CA VAL A 28 -5.18 -4.16 1.53
C VAL A 28 -4.87 -3.75 0.09
N ALA A 29 -3.59 -3.68 -0.30
CA ALA A 29 -3.18 -3.36 -1.66
C ALA A 29 -3.71 -4.38 -2.68
N TYR A 30 -3.59 -5.68 -2.39
CA TYR A 30 -4.12 -6.74 -3.27
C TYR A 30 -5.65 -6.69 -3.39
N GLU A 31 -6.35 -6.47 -2.27
CA GLU A 31 -7.81 -6.38 -2.31
C GLU A 31 -8.27 -5.12 -3.06
N ALA A 32 -7.59 -3.98 -2.88
CA ALA A 32 -7.86 -2.76 -3.64
C ALA A 32 -7.65 -2.97 -5.15
N TYR A 33 -6.60 -3.69 -5.56
CA TYR A 33 -6.36 -4.05 -6.96
C TYR A 33 -7.47 -4.95 -7.53
N ARG A 34 -7.99 -5.88 -6.73
CA ARG A 34 -9.09 -6.77 -7.11
C ARG A 34 -10.39 -5.99 -7.29
N LEU A 35 -10.76 -5.17 -6.30
CA LEU A 35 -11.97 -4.34 -6.32
C LEU A 35 -11.92 -3.31 -7.45
N ALA A 36 -10.77 -2.69 -7.70
CA ALA A 36 -10.62 -1.75 -8.80
C ALA A 36 -10.93 -2.39 -10.17
N GLY A 37 -10.55 -3.66 -10.36
CA GLY A 37 -10.91 -4.42 -11.57
C GLY A 37 -12.42 -4.64 -11.71
N ILE A 38 -13.12 -4.90 -10.61
CA ILE A 38 -14.58 -5.11 -10.59
C ILE A 38 -15.32 -3.81 -10.90
N TYR A 39 -14.89 -2.71 -10.28
CA TYR A 39 -15.55 -1.40 -10.38
C TYR A 39 -15.03 -0.51 -11.52
N LYS A 40 -14.22 -1.06 -12.43
CA LYS A 40 -13.62 -0.35 -13.58
C LYS A 40 -12.80 0.89 -13.18
N ALA A 41 -12.15 0.83 -12.02
CA ALA A 41 -11.18 1.82 -11.56
C ALA A 41 -9.75 1.45 -11.97
N ASP A 42 -8.83 2.40 -11.84
CA ASP A 42 -7.41 2.19 -12.12
C ASP A 42 -6.77 1.27 -11.07
N ARG A 43 -6.45 0.05 -11.50
CA ARG A 43 -5.98 -1.02 -10.60
C ARG A 43 -4.60 -0.71 -10.04
N GLU A 44 -3.70 -0.15 -10.83
CA GLU A 44 -2.35 0.16 -10.38
C GLU A 44 -2.38 1.27 -9.34
N LYS A 45 -3.17 2.33 -9.57
CA LYS A 45 -3.33 3.40 -8.59
C LYS A 45 -3.97 2.88 -7.29
N ALA A 46 -4.97 2.02 -7.39
CA ALA A 46 -5.60 1.40 -6.22
C ALA A 46 -4.63 0.56 -5.40
N PHE A 47 -3.77 -0.23 -6.08
CA PHE A 47 -2.73 -1.00 -5.42
C PHE A 47 -1.73 -0.09 -4.69
N THR A 48 -1.18 0.91 -5.37
CA THR A 48 -0.22 1.86 -4.79
C THR A 48 -0.82 2.60 -3.58
N ALA A 49 -2.09 3.02 -3.68
CA ALA A 49 -2.80 3.65 -2.58
C ALA A 49 -2.96 2.70 -1.39
N GLY A 50 -3.41 1.45 -1.62
CA GLY A 50 -3.55 0.46 -0.55
C GLY A 50 -2.22 0.09 0.11
N LEU A 51 -1.14 0.06 -0.67
CA LEU A 51 0.20 -0.24 -0.18
C LEU A 51 0.72 0.86 0.76
N LEU A 52 0.50 2.14 0.42
CA LEU A 52 1.04 3.29 1.15
C LEU A 52 0.12 3.86 2.25
N HIS A 53 -1.16 3.48 2.29
CA HIS A 53 -2.18 4.18 3.09
C HIS A 53 -1.83 4.32 4.59
N ASP A 54 -1.09 3.36 5.15
CA ASP A 54 -0.77 3.26 6.57
C ASP A 54 0.73 3.53 6.87
N ILE A 55 1.51 4.09 5.93
CA ILE A 55 2.98 4.20 6.06
C ILE A 55 3.46 4.92 7.34
N MET A 56 2.67 5.82 7.91
CA MET A 56 3.00 6.54 9.15
C MET A 56 2.39 5.93 10.41
N LYS A 57 1.70 4.79 10.34
CA LYS A 57 0.86 4.29 11.45
C LYS A 57 1.64 3.96 12.71
N ASP A 58 2.87 3.48 12.55
CA ASP A 58 3.78 3.13 13.65
C ASP A 58 4.77 4.27 13.98
N THR A 59 4.61 5.45 13.36
CA THR A 59 5.44 6.62 13.68
C THR A 59 5.00 7.19 15.03
N PRO A 60 5.94 7.53 15.94
CA PRO A 60 5.60 8.18 17.21
C PRO A 60 4.79 9.45 16.97
N LYS A 61 3.73 9.63 17.77
CA LYS A 61 2.98 10.88 17.75
C LYS A 61 3.86 11.97 18.36
N GLN A 62 4.04 13.06 17.61
CA GLN A 62 4.63 14.30 18.11
C GLN A 62 3.71 14.96 19.14
#